data_AF-A0A7T0LMX7-F1
#
_entry.id   AF-A0A7T0LMX7-F1
#
_cell.length_a   1.000
_cell.length_b   1.000
_cell.length_c   1.000
_cell.angle_alpha   90.00
_cell.angle_beta   90.00
_cell.angle_gamma   90.00
#
_symmetry.space_group_name_H-M   'P 1'
#
loop_
_entity.id
_entity.type
_entity.pdbx_description
1 polymer ?
#
loop_
_entity_poly.entity_id
_entity_poly.type
_entity_poly.pdbx_seq_one_letter_code
_entity_poly.pdbx_strand_id
1 'polypeptide(L)'
;MPFNGVVPLWHDGTEIEWYRPTDDTDLAHVLGLGHVETEPGPSPTPSGWVEHVETGTLLPARDGEEGPVLLLRAVTPSGPRAVNDPRDGAPVPLGPPLTVQEAMGATAADFDITGFSVHVARLMLRAARDGAILLFTLRAPRDPEAHHLLSVPSEVDADSVMRFHLGTLLDVDTSAWAEATHQDGMTLLDLEVPYSTLVTRTGDEEGLDVERLVEMAQPVVDAVLAPGFPFALGCSFILPE
;
A
#
# COMPACT_ATOMS: atom_id res chain seq x y z
N MET A 1 1.80 3.18 -4.17
CA MET A 1 1.94 3.11 -2.70
C MET A 1 2.89 4.19 -2.24
N PRO A 2 2.61 4.90 -1.14
CA PRO A 2 3.57 5.83 -0.54
C PRO A 2 4.83 5.12 -0.05
N PHE A 3 5.99 5.78 -0.20
CA PHE A 3 7.28 5.35 0.34
C PHE A 3 8.18 6.58 0.52
N ASN A 4 9.09 6.61 1.51
CA ASN A 4 10.01 7.75 1.74
C ASN A 4 9.33 9.14 1.82
N GLY A 5 8.08 9.21 2.30
CA GLY A 5 7.28 10.46 2.28
C GLY A 5 6.91 10.95 0.88
N VAL A 6 7.10 10.12 -0.14
CA VAL A 6 6.76 10.35 -1.53
C VAL A 6 5.50 9.58 -1.87
N VAL A 7 4.61 10.22 -2.63
CA VAL A 7 3.44 9.58 -3.22
C VAL A 7 3.64 9.45 -4.74
N PRO A 8 3.65 8.22 -5.29
CA PRO A 8 3.50 8.02 -6.71
C PRO A 8 2.03 8.23 -7.10
N LEU A 9 1.77 9.14 -8.03
CA LEU A 9 0.45 9.38 -8.61
C LEU A 9 0.40 8.84 -10.02
N TRP A 10 -0.63 8.04 -10.29
CA TRP A 10 -0.93 7.57 -11.63
C TRP A 10 -1.97 8.49 -12.25
N HIS A 11 -1.62 9.09 -13.38
CA HIS A 11 -2.52 9.92 -14.17
C HIS A 11 -3.33 9.07 -15.12
N ASP A 12 -4.53 9.52 -15.49
CA ASP A 12 -5.34 8.91 -16.55
C ASP A 12 -4.50 8.70 -17.82
N GLY A 13 -4.09 7.46 -18.07
CA GLY A 13 -3.08 7.10 -19.07
C GLY A 13 -2.02 6.16 -18.50
N THR A 14 -0.76 6.40 -18.84
CA THR A 14 0.37 5.50 -18.49
C THR A 14 1.53 6.24 -17.81
N GLU A 15 1.30 7.48 -17.39
CA GLU A 15 2.31 8.33 -16.76
C GLU A 15 2.20 8.24 -15.25
N ILE A 16 3.36 8.10 -14.60
CA ILE A 16 3.51 8.06 -13.16
C ILE A 16 4.43 9.22 -12.80
N GLU A 17 3.97 10.06 -11.88
CA GLU A 17 4.76 11.16 -11.33
C GLU A 17 4.87 11.01 -9.81
N TRP A 18 5.95 11.53 -9.25
CA TRP A 18 6.25 11.41 -7.82
C TRP A 18 6.21 12.76 -7.16
N TYR A 19 5.54 12.82 -6.02
CA TYR A 19 5.32 14.07 -5.32
C TYR A 19 5.64 13.93 -3.84
N ARG A 20 6.06 15.04 -3.22
CA ARG A 20 6.19 15.15 -1.78
C ARG A 20 5.19 16.20 -1.26
N PRO A 21 4.41 15.89 -0.22
CA PRO A 21 3.61 16.89 0.48
C PRO A 21 4.48 18.01 1.06
N THR A 22 4.03 19.26 0.97
CA THR A 22 4.76 20.43 1.50
C THR A 22 4.34 20.82 2.92
N ASP A 23 3.30 20.17 3.45
CA ASP A 23 2.70 20.43 4.77
C ASP A 23 2.95 19.30 5.77
N ASP A 24 3.97 18.46 5.52
CA ASP A 24 4.33 17.29 6.33
C ASP A 24 3.23 16.22 6.43
N THR A 25 2.22 16.25 5.54
CA THR A 25 1.21 15.19 5.48
C THR A 25 1.85 13.83 5.19
N ASP A 26 1.74 12.91 6.13
CA ASP A 26 2.13 11.52 5.90
C ASP A 26 0.98 10.74 5.26
N LEU A 27 1.10 10.52 3.96
CA LEU A 27 0.13 9.82 3.12
C LEU A 27 0.07 8.31 3.40
N ALA A 28 1.10 7.70 3.99
CA ALA A 28 1.09 6.29 4.38
C ALA A 28 0.12 6.01 5.56
N HIS A 29 -0.37 7.06 6.23
CA HIS A 29 -1.41 6.98 7.26
C HIS A 29 -2.85 7.11 6.72
N VAL A 30 -3.03 7.34 5.42
CA VAL A 30 -4.37 7.48 4.82
C VAL A 30 -4.58 6.58 3.61
N LEU A 31 -3.61 6.53 2.70
CA LEU A 31 -3.72 5.75 1.48
C LEU A 31 -3.55 4.25 1.78
N GLY A 32 -4.24 3.42 1.01
CA GLY A 32 -4.34 1.97 1.17
C GLY A 32 -5.05 1.52 2.45
N LEU A 33 -5.46 2.42 3.36
CA LEU A 33 -6.09 2.07 4.63
C LEU A 33 -7.62 2.12 4.62
N GLY A 34 -8.22 2.40 3.44
CA GLY A 34 -9.67 2.40 3.28
C GLY A 34 -10.31 3.62 3.90
N HIS A 35 -9.55 4.71 3.92
CA HIS A 35 -10.00 6.00 4.40
C HIS A 35 -10.45 6.91 3.27
N VAL A 36 -10.07 6.62 2.03
CA VAL A 36 -10.39 7.46 0.87
C VAL A 36 -11.33 6.76 -0.11
N GLU A 37 -12.01 7.55 -0.94
CA GLU A 37 -12.88 7.05 -2.02
C GLU A 37 -12.14 6.06 -2.92
N THR A 38 -12.89 5.06 -3.38
CA THR A 38 -12.39 4.02 -4.28
C THR A 38 -13.28 3.91 -5.51
N GLU A 39 -12.69 3.40 -6.58
CA GLU A 39 -13.38 3.01 -7.80
C GLU A 39 -13.08 1.53 -8.13
N PRO A 40 -13.94 0.86 -8.92
CA PRO A 40 -13.63 -0.46 -9.45
C PRO A 40 -12.30 -0.47 -10.21
N GLY A 41 -11.41 -1.37 -9.82
CA GLY A 41 -10.11 -1.55 -10.46
C GLY A 41 -10.18 -2.37 -11.76
N PRO A 42 -9.11 -2.36 -12.57
CA PRO A 42 -9.07 -2.99 -13.88
C PRO A 42 -8.76 -4.50 -13.85
N SER A 43 -8.33 -5.05 -12.72
CA SER A 43 -7.93 -6.45 -12.58
C SER A 43 -9.13 -7.39 -12.75
N PRO A 44 -8.97 -8.54 -13.45
CA PRO A 44 -10.01 -9.57 -13.47
C PRO A 44 -10.14 -10.20 -12.08
N THR A 45 -11.35 -10.24 -11.54
CA THR A 45 -11.66 -10.81 -10.22
C THR A 45 -12.55 -12.05 -10.33
N PRO A 46 -12.53 -12.94 -9.31
CA PRO A 46 -13.51 -14.03 -9.20
C PRO A 46 -14.96 -13.50 -9.16
N SER A 47 -15.92 -14.34 -9.55
CA SER A 47 -17.35 -13.99 -9.46
C SER A 47 -17.73 -13.62 -8.03
N GLY A 48 -18.44 -12.50 -7.85
CA GLY A 48 -18.83 -11.99 -6.54
C GLY A 48 -17.72 -11.26 -5.78
N TRP A 49 -16.65 -10.86 -6.48
CA TRP A 49 -15.55 -10.06 -5.93
C TRP A 49 -15.24 -8.89 -6.85
N VAL A 50 -14.84 -7.75 -6.28
CA VAL A 50 -14.48 -6.52 -7.02
C VAL A 50 -13.17 -5.97 -6.50
N GLU A 51 -12.30 -5.55 -7.41
CA GLU A 51 -11.09 -4.81 -7.08
C GLU A 51 -11.47 -3.36 -6.76
N HIS A 52 -10.90 -2.81 -5.70
CA HIS A 52 -11.04 -1.42 -5.32
C HIS A 52 -9.67 -0.73 -5.37
N VAL A 53 -9.60 0.34 -6.16
CA VAL A 53 -8.44 1.24 -6.24
C VAL A 53 -8.81 2.58 -5.63
N GLU A 54 -7.93 3.15 -4.82
CA GLU A 54 -8.14 4.47 -4.23
C GLU A 54 -7.87 5.57 -5.26
N THR A 55 -8.74 6.59 -5.30
CA THR A 55 -8.68 7.68 -6.27
C THR A 55 -8.59 9.05 -5.61
N GLY A 56 -8.13 10.03 -6.37
CA GLY A 56 -7.99 11.42 -5.94
C GLY A 56 -7.99 12.36 -7.14
N THR A 57 -8.26 13.65 -6.91
CA THR A 57 -8.24 14.67 -7.96
C THR A 57 -6.99 15.53 -7.84
N LEU A 58 -6.20 15.63 -8.90
CA LEU A 58 -5.03 16.50 -8.94
C LEU A 58 -5.40 17.86 -9.56
N LEU A 59 -5.36 18.92 -8.77
CA LEU A 59 -5.53 20.28 -9.25
C LEU A 59 -4.17 20.84 -9.68
N PRO A 60 -4.04 21.41 -10.89
CA PRO A 60 -2.79 21.99 -11.34
C PRO A 60 -2.39 23.19 -10.48
N ALA A 61 -1.08 23.43 -10.36
CA ALA A 61 -0.53 24.59 -9.67
C ALA A 61 -1.08 25.89 -10.26
N ARG A 62 -1.48 26.84 -9.40
CA ARG A 62 -1.85 28.19 -9.82
C ARG A 62 -0.62 29.08 -9.94
N ASP A 63 -0.77 30.23 -10.59
CA ASP A 63 0.31 31.21 -10.72
C ASP A 63 0.89 31.59 -9.34
N GLY A 64 2.17 31.26 -9.12
CA GLY A 64 2.90 31.53 -7.88
C GLY A 64 2.92 30.40 -6.84
N GLU A 65 2.27 29.26 -7.11
CA GLU A 65 2.36 28.05 -6.28
C GLU A 65 3.54 27.15 -6.72
N GLU A 66 4.12 26.40 -5.78
CA GLU A 66 5.30 25.55 -6.05
C GLU A 66 4.95 24.23 -6.76
N GLY A 67 3.70 23.76 -6.65
CA GLY A 67 3.25 22.49 -7.20
C GLY A 67 1.73 22.32 -7.13
N PRO A 68 1.22 21.18 -7.61
CA PRO A 68 -0.22 20.91 -7.65
C PRO A 68 -0.80 20.63 -6.26
N VAL A 69 -2.12 20.54 -6.18
CA VAL A 69 -2.84 20.15 -4.96
C VAL A 69 -3.55 18.82 -5.22
N LEU A 70 -3.25 17.81 -4.42
CA LEU A 70 -3.99 16.54 -4.43
C LEU A 70 -5.19 16.64 -3.50
N LEU A 71 -6.38 16.44 -4.05
CA LEU A 71 -7.62 16.34 -3.29
C LEU A 71 -7.94 14.85 -3.03
N LEU A 72 -7.94 14.46 -1.76
CA LEU A 72 -8.34 13.12 -1.32
C LEU A 72 -9.70 13.18 -0.62
N ARG A 73 -10.65 12.38 -1.07
CA ARG A 73 -12.01 12.39 -0.53
C ARG A 73 -12.25 11.27 0.48
N ALA A 74 -12.98 11.65 1.52
CA ALA A 74 -13.66 10.83 2.50
C ALA A 74 -14.44 9.61 1.97
N VAL A 75 -14.05 8.35 2.19
CA VAL A 75 -15.01 7.23 1.94
C VAL A 75 -16.17 7.27 2.95
N THR A 76 -15.90 7.76 4.16
CA THR A 76 -16.92 8.05 5.18
C THR A 76 -16.60 9.39 5.86
N PRO A 77 -17.61 10.09 6.44
CA PRO A 77 -17.40 11.35 7.14
C PRO A 77 -16.55 11.27 8.44
N SER A 78 -16.01 10.11 8.83
CA SER A 78 -15.42 9.86 10.15
C SER A 78 -13.98 9.35 10.17
N GLY A 79 -13.30 9.21 9.03
CA GLY A 79 -11.87 8.86 8.99
C GLY A 79 -10.91 9.91 9.61
N PRO A 80 -9.58 9.67 9.70
CA PRO A 80 -8.71 10.51 10.54
C PRO A 80 -8.02 11.73 9.87
N ARG A 81 -7.82 11.75 8.54
CA ARG A 81 -7.03 12.81 7.86
C ARG A 81 -7.62 13.29 6.52
N ALA A 82 -8.23 12.41 5.73
CA ALA A 82 -9.02 12.81 4.54
C ALA A 82 -10.37 13.51 4.90
N VAL A 83 -10.60 13.77 6.19
CA VAL A 83 -11.94 13.85 6.80
C VAL A 83 -12.33 15.24 7.26
N ASN A 84 -11.38 16.17 7.21
CA ASN A 84 -11.67 17.55 7.59
C ASN A 84 -12.41 18.35 6.51
N ASP A 85 -12.71 17.76 5.33
CA ASP A 85 -13.63 18.35 4.34
C ASP A 85 -14.56 17.30 3.70
N PRO A 86 -15.81 17.18 4.16
CA PRO A 86 -16.77 16.20 3.65
C PRO A 86 -17.42 16.55 2.30
N ARG A 87 -16.98 17.61 1.58
CA ARG A 87 -17.62 17.98 0.30
C ARG A 87 -16.65 18.09 -0.87
N ASP A 88 -15.48 18.67 -0.66
CA ASP A 88 -14.53 18.93 -1.75
C ASP A 88 -13.24 18.08 -1.67
N GLY A 89 -13.02 17.38 -0.56
CA GLY A 89 -11.84 16.55 -0.29
C GLY A 89 -10.75 17.29 0.48
N ALA A 90 -9.95 16.56 1.26
CA ALA A 90 -8.83 17.13 2.00
C ALA A 90 -7.72 17.55 1.03
N PRO A 91 -7.32 18.83 1.00
CA PRO A 91 -6.25 19.29 0.13
C PRO A 91 -4.89 18.91 0.72
N VAL A 92 -4.06 18.28 -0.09
CA VAL A 92 -2.65 17.99 0.21
C VAL A 92 -1.82 18.79 -0.78
N PRO A 93 -1.19 19.90 -0.36
CA PRO A 93 -0.31 20.67 -1.23
C PRO A 93 0.94 19.85 -1.53
N LEU A 94 1.29 19.75 -2.81
CA LEU A 94 2.44 19.00 -3.29
C LEU A 94 3.50 19.97 -3.82
N GLY A 95 4.77 19.55 -3.70
CA GLY A 95 5.87 20.21 -4.39
C GLY A 95 5.86 19.94 -5.90
N PRO A 96 6.87 20.41 -6.65
CA PRO A 96 7.05 20.03 -8.04
C PRO A 96 7.28 18.51 -8.17
N PRO A 97 7.00 17.92 -9.35
CA PRO A 97 7.25 16.50 -9.59
C PRO A 97 8.74 16.18 -9.40
N LEU A 98 9.00 15.11 -8.66
CA LEU A 98 10.33 14.61 -8.35
C LEU A 98 10.87 13.76 -9.49
N THR A 99 12.17 13.83 -9.70
CA THR A 99 12.89 12.81 -10.47
C THR A 99 12.90 11.48 -9.71
N VAL A 100 13.14 10.37 -10.42
CA VAL A 100 13.28 9.04 -9.80
C VAL A 100 14.35 9.03 -8.70
N GLN A 101 15.46 9.74 -8.90
CA GLN A 101 16.54 9.84 -7.91
C GLN A 101 16.10 10.59 -6.64
N GLU A 102 15.34 11.67 -6.78
CA GLU A 102 14.82 12.43 -5.64
C GLU A 102 13.71 11.67 -4.88
N ALA A 103 12.97 10.81 -5.58
CA ALA A 103 11.97 9.95 -4.96
C ALA A 103 12.61 8.79 -4.17
N MET A 104 13.65 8.16 -4.74
CA MET A 104 14.31 6.98 -4.16
C MET A 104 15.33 7.33 -3.08
N GLY A 105 15.87 8.54 -3.10
CA GLY A 105 17.07 8.90 -2.35
C GLY A 105 18.34 8.64 -3.16
N ALA A 106 19.46 9.17 -2.69
CA ALA A 106 20.75 9.08 -3.38
C ALA A 106 21.37 7.68 -3.28
N THR A 107 21.00 6.92 -2.24
CA THR A 107 21.52 5.60 -1.93
C THR A 107 20.42 4.68 -1.42
N ALA A 108 20.64 3.36 -1.49
CA ALA A 108 19.70 2.39 -0.92
C ALA A 108 19.48 2.58 0.60
N ALA A 109 20.42 3.22 1.30
CA ALA A 109 20.30 3.52 2.73
C ALA A 109 19.30 4.66 3.02
N ASP A 110 18.91 5.42 2.00
CA ASP A 110 17.91 6.49 2.14
C ASP A 110 16.47 5.95 2.06
N PHE A 111 16.29 4.67 1.71
CA PHE A 111 15.00 4.03 1.73
C PHE A 111 14.58 3.71 3.17
N ASP A 112 13.49 4.33 3.63
CA ASP A 112 12.87 4.07 4.92
C ASP A 112 12.13 2.71 4.89
N ILE A 113 12.93 1.65 4.96
CA ILE A 113 12.43 0.27 4.97
C ILE A 113 11.48 0.02 6.13
N THR A 114 11.74 0.62 7.30
CA THR A 114 10.91 0.45 8.49
C THR A 114 9.53 1.07 8.28
N GLY A 115 9.46 2.33 7.84
CA GLY A 115 8.21 3.01 7.54
C GLY A 115 7.41 2.31 6.44
N PHE A 116 8.10 1.85 5.40
CA PHE A 116 7.49 1.06 4.32
C PHE A 116 6.92 -0.28 4.84
N SER A 117 7.68 -1.04 5.63
CA SER A 117 7.23 -2.29 6.24
C SER A 117 6.03 -2.07 7.17
N VAL A 118 6.02 -1.01 7.97
CA VAL A 118 4.87 -0.66 8.82
C VAL A 118 3.64 -0.32 7.98
N HIS A 119 3.81 0.39 6.87
CA HIS A 119 2.70 0.67 5.96
C HIS A 119 2.14 -0.62 5.36
N VAL A 120 2.99 -1.50 4.83
CA VAL A 120 2.61 -2.83 4.32
C VAL A 120 1.89 -3.65 5.39
N ALA A 121 2.40 -3.68 6.63
CA ALA A 121 1.78 -4.38 7.74
C ALA A 121 0.35 -3.87 8.00
N ARG A 122 0.13 -2.55 7.95
CA ARG A 122 -1.21 -1.97 8.11
C ARG A 122 -2.16 -2.33 6.96
N LEU A 123 -1.64 -2.44 5.74
CA LEU A 123 -2.43 -2.94 4.60
C LEU A 123 -2.84 -4.41 4.82
N MET A 124 -1.92 -5.25 5.30
CA MET A 124 -2.22 -6.64 5.64
C MET A 124 -3.28 -6.73 6.75
N LEU A 125 -3.16 -5.94 7.83
CA LEU A 125 -4.15 -5.89 8.89
C LEU A 125 -5.53 -5.43 8.39
N ARG A 126 -5.57 -4.44 7.49
CA ARG A 126 -6.82 -4.04 6.84
C ARG A 126 -7.40 -5.19 6.03
N ALA A 127 -6.58 -5.86 5.21
CA ALA A 127 -7.04 -6.96 4.39
C ALA A 127 -7.66 -8.06 5.25
N ALA A 128 -6.99 -8.44 6.35
CA ALA A 128 -7.50 -9.43 7.29
C ALA A 128 -8.82 -8.99 7.93
N ARG A 129 -8.92 -7.73 8.38
CA ARG A 129 -10.17 -7.16 8.93
C ARG A 129 -11.32 -7.22 7.93
N ASP A 130 -11.04 -6.90 6.67
CA ASP A 130 -12.05 -6.77 5.62
C ASP A 130 -12.33 -8.10 4.88
N GLY A 131 -11.60 -9.18 5.21
CA GLY A 131 -11.67 -10.45 4.47
C GLY A 131 -11.23 -10.31 3.01
N ALA A 132 -10.27 -9.42 2.76
CA ALA A 132 -9.84 -9.03 1.43
C ALA A 132 -8.69 -9.89 0.90
N ILE A 133 -8.52 -9.85 -0.42
CA ILE A 133 -7.25 -10.18 -1.07
C ILE A 133 -6.51 -8.86 -1.30
N LEU A 134 -5.38 -8.68 -0.62
CA LEU A 134 -4.48 -7.57 -0.90
C LEU A 134 -3.65 -7.90 -2.13
N LEU A 135 -3.70 -7.03 -3.15
CA LEU A 135 -3.01 -7.22 -4.41
C LEU A 135 -1.93 -6.14 -4.60
N PHE A 136 -0.71 -6.59 -4.85
CA PHE A 136 0.40 -5.73 -5.25
C PHE A 136 0.72 -5.93 -6.73
N THR A 137 0.86 -4.81 -7.43
CA THR A 137 1.18 -4.80 -8.86
C THR A 137 2.35 -3.87 -9.14
N LEU A 138 3.13 -4.19 -10.16
CA LEU A 138 4.12 -3.29 -10.73
C LEU A 138 3.55 -2.68 -12.00
N ARG A 139 3.71 -1.37 -12.16
CA ARG A 139 3.50 -0.73 -13.47
C ARG A 139 4.82 -0.24 -14.03
N ALA A 140 5.05 -0.45 -15.32
CA ALA A 140 6.14 0.22 -16.00
C ALA A 140 5.61 1.54 -16.60
N PRO A 141 6.40 2.63 -16.59
CA PRO A 141 6.03 3.83 -17.33
C PRO A 141 5.73 3.48 -18.79
N ARG A 142 4.61 4.00 -19.33
CA ARG A 142 4.14 3.72 -20.71
C ARG A 142 3.61 2.30 -20.95
N ASP A 143 3.54 1.46 -19.92
CA ASP A 143 2.85 0.17 -19.99
C ASP A 143 1.40 0.35 -19.52
N PRO A 144 0.40 0.08 -20.38
CA PRO A 144 -1.00 0.17 -19.99
C PRO A 144 -1.43 -0.95 -19.04
N GLU A 145 -0.64 -2.03 -18.90
CA GLU A 145 -1.00 -3.18 -18.07
C GLU A 145 -0.25 -3.18 -16.73
N ALA A 146 -0.97 -3.55 -15.67
CA ALA A 146 -0.37 -3.85 -14.38
C ALA A 146 0.17 -5.27 -14.40
N HIS A 147 1.40 -5.44 -13.95
CA HIS A 147 2.00 -6.76 -13.74
C HIS A 147 1.75 -7.21 -12.31
N HIS A 148 1.09 -8.33 -12.14
CA HIS A 148 0.91 -8.94 -10.82
C HIS A 148 2.27 -9.24 -10.18
N LEU A 149 2.50 -8.74 -8.97
CA LEU A 149 3.68 -9.10 -8.18
C LEU A 149 3.33 -10.12 -7.11
N LEU A 150 2.32 -9.82 -6.29
CA LEU A 150 2.00 -10.60 -5.11
C LEU A 150 0.51 -10.44 -4.77
N SER A 151 -0.15 -11.57 -4.51
CA SER A 151 -1.48 -11.60 -3.90
C SER A 151 -1.36 -12.10 -2.46
N VAL A 152 -2.11 -11.48 -1.56
CA VAL A 152 -2.18 -11.85 -0.14
C VAL A 152 -3.66 -11.99 0.27
N PRO A 153 -4.35 -13.08 -0.12
CA PRO A 153 -5.56 -13.51 0.55
C PRO A 153 -5.38 -13.61 2.06
N SER A 154 -6.40 -13.21 2.80
CA SER A 154 -6.36 -13.21 4.26
C SER A 154 -7.65 -13.73 4.87
N GLU A 155 -7.51 -14.45 5.98
CA GLU A 155 -8.62 -14.92 6.80
C GLU A 155 -8.32 -14.70 8.28
N VAL A 156 -9.37 -14.56 9.08
CA VAL A 156 -9.27 -14.44 10.54
C VAL A 156 -10.19 -15.48 11.17
N ASP A 157 -9.63 -16.33 12.03
CA ASP A 157 -10.41 -17.34 12.73
C ASP A 157 -11.03 -16.83 14.05
N ALA A 158 -11.79 -17.70 14.71
CA ALA A 158 -12.50 -17.38 15.94
C ALA A 158 -11.55 -17.02 17.12
N ASP A 159 -10.29 -17.45 17.05
CA ASP A 159 -9.26 -17.18 18.06
C ASP A 159 -8.43 -15.93 17.72
N SER A 160 -8.84 -15.15 16.72
CA SER A 160 -8.13 -13.97 16.21
C SER A 160 -6.72 -14.29 15.69
N VAL A 161 -6.53 -15.50 15.17
CA VAL A 161 -5.36 -15.82 14.37
C VAL A 161 -5.65 -15.42 12.93
N MET A 162 -4.80 -14.54 12.40
CA MET A 162 -4.85 -14.11 11.01
C MET A 162 -3.99 -15.06 10.19
N ARG A 163 -4.52 -15.61 9.10
CA ARG A 163 -3.73 -16.34 8.11
C ARG A 163 -3.60 -15.50 6.85
N PHE A 164 -2.38 -15.44 6.33
CA PHE A 164 -2.06 -14.77 5.07
C PHE A 164 -1.47 -15.80 4.10
N HIS A 165 -2.07 -15.92 2.92
CA HIS A 165 -1.66 -16.87 1.89
C HIS A 165 -0.91 -16.12 0.79
N LEU A 166 0.40 -15.95 0.91
CA LEU A 166 1.17 -15.16 -0.02
C LEU A 166 1.42 -15.97 -1.30
N GLY A 167 1.12 -15.37 -2.46
CA GLY A 167 1.36 -15.99 -3.76
C GLY A 167 2.01 -15.05 -4.75
N THR A 168 3.17 -15.45 -5.29
CA THR A 168 3.93 -14.68 -6.28
C THR A 168 4.45 -15.56 -7.40
N LEU A 169 4.66 -14.98 -8.58
CA LEU A 169 5.38 -15.61 -9.70
C LEU A 169 6.90 -15.32 -9.66
N LEU A 170 7.34 -14.51 -8.69
CA LEU A 170 8.74 -14.15 -8.54
C LEU A 170 9.51 -15.26 -7.83
N ASP A 171 10.78 -15.37 -8.19
CA ASP A 171 11.77 -16.13 -7.44
C ASP A 171 12.38 -15.21 -6.37
N VAL A 172 11.95 -15.37 -5.12
CA VAL A 172 12.34 -14.51 -4.00
C VAL A 172 13.37 -15.24 -3.16
N ASP A 173 14.65 -14.92 -3.36
CA ASP A 173 15.76 -15.54 -2.63
C ASP A 173 16.04 -14.82 -1.31
N THR A 174 15.15 -15.00 -0.32
CA THR A 174 15.33 -14.50 1.05
C THR A 174 15.02 -15.58 2.09
N SER A 175 15.48 -15.38 3.33
CA SER A 175 15.25 -16.35 4.41
C SER A 175 13.78 -16.57 4.71
N ALA A 176 12.92 -15.57 4.48
CA ALA A 176 11.48 -15.69 4.69
C ALA A 176 10.82 -16.66 3.68
N TRP A 177 11.37 -16.74 2.47
CA TRP A 177 10.84 -17.54 1.37
C TRP A 177 11.57 -18.88 1.18
N ALA A 178 12.60 -19.16 1.98
CA ALA A 178 13.41 -20.37 1.87
C ALA A 178 12.61 -21.69 2.02
N GLU A 179 11.50 -21.66 2.76
CA GLU A 179 10.60 -22.80 2.97
C GLU A 179 9.30 -22.71 2.17
N ALA A 180 9.23 -21.79 1.18
CA ALA A 180 8.06 -21.61 0.35
C ALA A 180 7.75 -22.87 -0.48
N THR A 181 6.46 -23.10 -0.70
CA THR A 181 5.98 -24.17 -1.56
C THR A 181 5.96 -23.69 -3.00
N HIS A 182 6.51 -24.48 -3.93
CA HIS A 182 6.43 -24.18 -5.35
C HIS A 182 5.39 -25.07 -6.03
N GLN A 183 4.38 -24.45 -6.64
CA GLN A 183 3.30 -25.16 -7.33
C GLN A 183 2.85 -24.40 -8.57
N ASP A 184 2.72 -25.09 -9.71
CA ASP A 184 2.18 -24.53 -10.96
C ASP A 184 2.88 -23.22 -11.42
N GLY A 185 4.17 -23.07 -11.10
CA GLY A 185 4.97 -21.88 -11.42
C GLY A 185 4.82 -20.72 -10.42
N MET A 186 3.99 -20.88 -9.39
CA MET A 186 3.85 -19.96 -8.26
C MET A 186 4.76 -20.37 -7.10
N THR A 187 5.25 -19.38 -6.38
CA THR A 187 5.88 -19.51 -5.07
C THR A 187 4.86 -19.07 -4.01
N LEU A 188 4.58 -19.97 -3.06
CA LEU A 188 3.52 -19.83 -2.06
C LEU A 188 4.11 -19.87 -0.66
N LEU A 189 3.66 -18.96 0.20
CA LEU A 189 4.08 -18.88 1.60
C LEU A 189 2.87 -18.58 2.48
N ASP A 190 2.64 -19.41 3.50
CA ASP A 190 1.58 -19.20 4.47
C ASP A 190 2.14 -18.58 5.75
N LEU A 191 1.49 -17.52 6.23
CA LEU A 191 1.81 -16.88 7.51
C LEU A 191 0.63 -17.06 8.47
N GLU A 192 0.90 -17.52 9.68
CA GLU A 192 -0.08 -17.54 10.78
C GLU A 192 0.35 -16.55 11.87
N VAL A 193 -0.50 -15.57 12.14
CA VAL A 193 -0.17 -14.45 13.03
C VAL A 193 -1.30 -14.25 14.04
N PRO A 194 -1.12 -14.65 15.30
CA PRO A 194 -2.07 -14.31 16.35
C PRO A 194 -2.08 -12.80 16.57
N TYR A 195 -3.22 -12.13 16.45
CA TYR A 195 -3.29 -10.66 16.59
C TYR A 195 -2.69 -10.15 17.92
N SER A 196 -2.85 -10.94 18.99
CA SER A 196 -2.31 -10.63 20.32
C SER A 196 -0.79 -10.51 20.37
N THR A 197 -0.03 -11.07 19.42
CA THR A 197 1.43 -10.91 19.38
C THR A 197 1.85 -9.57 18.80
N LEU A 198 0.96 -8.90 18.05
CA LEU A 198 1.22 -7.60 17.44
C LEU A 198 0.89 -6.44 18.38
N VAL A 199 0.28 -6.72 19.53
CA VAL A 199 -0.22 -5.72 20.45
C VAL A 199 0.74 -5.55 21.61
N THR A 200 1.09 -4.30 21.90
CA THR A 200 1.82 -3.90 23.10
C THR A 200 0.96 -3.00 23.98
N ARG A 201 1.14 -3.09 25.29
CA ARG A 201 0.44 -2.23 26.26
C ARG A 201 1.43 -1.36 27.00
N THR A 202 1.22 -0.05 26.93
CA THR A 202 2.00 0.94 27.67
C THR A 202 1.05 1.73 28.57
N GLY A 203 1.00 1.36 29.86
CA GLY A 203 0.00 1.91 30.78
C GLY A 203 -1.41 1.47 30.42
N ASP A 204 -2.32 2.43 30.24
CA ASP A 204 -3.72 2.20 29.84
C ASP A 204 -3.93 2.26 28.31
N GLU A 205 -2.87 2.51 27.53
CA GLU A 205 -2.94 2.60 26.08
C GLU A 205 -2.46 1.28 25.43
N GLU A 206 -3.27 0.81 24.48
CA GLU A 206 -2.97 -0.35 23.64
C GLU A 206 -2.52 0.15 22.27
N GLY A 207 -1.38 -0.35 21.80
CA GLY A 207 -0.77 0.05 20.53
C GLY A 207 -0.22 -1.15 19.78
N LEU A 208 0.12 -0.94 18.51
CA LEU A 208 0.80 -1.96 17.71
C LEU A 208 2.30 -1.93 17.98
N ASP A 209 2.88 -3.10 18.19
CA ASP A 209 4.32 -3.29 18.32
C ASP A 209 4.96 -3.17 16.92
N VAL A 210 5.78 -2.13 16.74
CA VAL A 210 6.41 -1.82 15.45
C VAL A 210 7.35 -2.93 15.00
N GLU A 211 8.11 -3.55 15.90
CA GLU A 211 9.04 -4.62 15.55
C GLU A 211 8.27 -5.83 15.03
N ARG A 212 7.17 -6.19 15.70
CA ARG A 212 6.30 -7.30 15.28
C ARG A 212 5.57 -7.03 13.96
N LEU A 213 5.16 -5.78 13.72
CA LEU A 213 4.61 -5.40 12.42
C LEU A 213 5.63 -5.55 11.29
N VAL A 214 6.87 -5.14 11.53
CA VAL A 214 7.96 -5.28 10.54
C VAL A 214 8.24 -6.76 10.27
N GLU A 215 8.36 -7.58 11.31
CA GLU A 215 8.55 -9.03 11.18
C GLU A 215 7.42 -9.68 10.37
N MET A 216 6.17 -9.33 10.66
CA MET A 216 4.99 -9.85 9.94
C MET A 216 5.00 -9.46 8.45
N ALA A 217 5.35 -8.22 8.13
CA ALA A 217 5.32 -7.72 6.77
C ALA A 217 6.54 -8.11 5.94
N GLN A 218 7.64 -8.55 6.56
CA GLN A 218 8.91 -8.80 5.88
C GLN A 218 8.78 -9.71 4.64
N PRO A 219 8.03 -10.83 4.65
CA PRO A 219 7.91 -11.67 3.46
C PRO A 219 7.21 -10.96 2.29
N VAL A 220 6.22 -10.12 2.58
CA VAL A 220 5.54 -9.28 1.57
C VAL A 220 6.50 -8.23 1.03
N VAL A 221 7.25 -7.56 1.93
CA VAL A 221 8.23 -6.54 1.58
C VAL A 221 9.34 -7.12 0.69
N ASP A 222 9.85 -8.30 1.02
CA ASP A 222 10.85 -9.01 0.20
C ASP A 222 10.34 -9.24 -1.23
N ALA A 223 9.10 -9.72 -1.37
CA ALA A 223 8.52 -10.01 -2.67
C ALA A 223 8.24 -8.73 -3.50
N VAL A 224 7.69 -7.68 -2.89
CA VAL A 224 7.38 -6.44 -3.63
C VAL A 224 8.63 -5.63 -3.99
N LEU A 225 9.73 -5.81 -3.25
CA LEU A 225 11.01 -5.16 -3.53
C LEU A 225 11.95 -6.01 -4.39
N ALA A 226 11.69 -7.32 -4.57
CA ALA A 226 12.51 -8.21 -5.40
C ALA A 226 12.77 -7.69 -6.84
N PRO A 227 11.82 -7.03 -7.53
CA PRO A 227 12.09 -6.42 -8.84
C PRO A 227 13.08 -5.24 -8.81
N GLY A 228 13.46 -4.74 -7.62
CA GLY A 228 14.43 -3.67 -7.42
C GLY A 228 13.88 -2.24 -7.50
N PHE A 229 12.57 -2.06 -7.72
CA PHE A 229 11.98 -0.74 -7.99
C PHE A 229 10.62 -0.53 -7.28
N PRO A 230 10.55 0.24 -6.19
CA PRO A 230 9.28 0.55 -5.53
C PRO A 230 8.48 1.68 -6.21
N PHE A 231 9.07 2.39 -7.18
CA PHE A 231 8.52 3.64 -7.70
C PHE A 231 7.16 3.51 -8.41
N ALA A 232 6.76 2.30 -8.78
CA ALA A 232 5.49 2.03 -9.46
C ALA A 232 4.73 0.85 -8.85
N LEU A 233 4.87 0.66 -7.53
CA LEU A 233 4.06 -0.29 -6.78
C LEU A 233 2.63 0.22 -6.65
N GLY A 234 1.73 -0.40 -7.39
CA GLY A 234 0.29 -0.34 -7.18
C GLY A 234 -0.12 -1.26 -6.04
N CYS A 235 -1.15 -0.83 -5.31
CA CYS A 235 -1.80 -1.61 -4.26
C CYS A 235 -3.30 -1.45 -4.44
N SER A 236 -4.02 -2.56 -4.38
CA SER A 236 -5.48 -2.61 -4.42
C SER A 236 -6.00 -3.70 -3.51
N PHE A 237 -7.31 -3.62 -3.22
CA PHE A 237 -8.01 -4.58 -2.39
C PHE A 237 -9.10 -5.23 -3.21
N ILE A 238 -9.09 -6.55 -3.30
CA ILE A 238 -10.21 -7.30 -3.88
C ILE A 238 -11.11 -7.71 -2.72
N LEU A 239 -12.36 -7.23 -2.75
CA LEU A 239 -13.36 -7.42 -1.71
C LEU A 239 -14.56 -8.22 -2.26
N PRO A 240 -15.29 -8.96 -1.42
CA PRO A 240 -16.57 -9.55 -1.80
C PRO A 240 -17.59 -8.46 -2.17
N GLU A 241 -18.44 -8.71 -3.19
CA GLU A 241 -19.57 -7.85 -3.59
C GLU A 241 -20.72 -7.80 -2.56
#